data_AF-A0A6A9SPZ4-F1
#
_entry.id   AF-A0A6A9SPZ4-F1
#
_cell.length_a   1.000
_cell.length_b   1.000
_cell.length_c   1.000
_cell.angle_alpha   90.00
_cell.angle_beta   90.00
_cell.angle_gamma   90.00
#
_symmetry.space_group_name_H-M   'P 1'
#
loop_
_entity.id
_entity.type
_entity.pdbx_description
1 polymer ?
#
loop_
_entity_poly.entity_id
_entity_poly.type
_entity_poly.pdbx_seq_one_letter_code
_entity_poly.pdbx_strand_id
1 'polypeptide(L)' 'MTEYTQSIRGDADGIVRQYEYDDGAVLVADFGPVEGGVDVVDGTAIVVVDDEQYEYEVPEGASRAIMNNGIVTIEVER' A
#
# COMPACT_ATOMS: atom_id res chain seq x y z
N MET A 1 23.66 0.05 -0.19
CA MET A 1 22.21 0.01 -0.48
C MET A 1 21.86 -1.44 -0.65
N THR A 2 21.21 -2.03 0.34
CA THR A 2 20.77 -3.43 0.29
C THR A 2 19.25 -3.39 0.18
N GLU A 3 18.75 -3.65 -1.03
CA GLU A 3 17.33 -3.70 -1.32
C GLU A 3 16.79 -5.04 -0.78
N TYR A 4 15.95 -5.00 0.26
CA TYR A 4 15.22 -6.16 0.74
C TYR A 4 13.81 -6.11 0.15
N THR A 5 13.55 -6.95 -0.85
CA THR A 5 12.20 -7.11 -1.41
C THR A 5 11.47 -8.16 -0.60
N GLN A 6 10.56 -7.73 0.28
CA GLN A 6 9.64 -8.65 0.96
C GLN A 6 8.28 -8.57 0.28
N SER A 7 7.87 -9.65 -0.39
CA SER A 7 6.53 -9.78 -0.95
C SER A 7 5.60 -10.36 0.13
N ILE A 8 4.72 -9.54 0.67
CA ILE A 8 3.66 -9.97 1.58
C ILE A 8 2.52 -10.53 0.73
N ARG A 9 2.31 -11.85 0.77
CA ARG A 9 1.09 -12.47 0.24
C ARG A 9 0.02 -12.38 1.31
N GLY A 10 -0.66 -11.24 1.39
CA GLY A 10 -1.99 -11.19 2.02
C GLY A 10 -3.01 -11.87 1.11
N ASP A 11 -4.12 -12.34 1.65
CA ASP A 11 -5.26 -12.97 0.96
C ASP A 11 -5.97 -12.09 -0.09
N ALA A 12 -5.29 -11.07 -0.62
CA ALA A 12 -5.78 -10.17 -1.65
C ALA A 12 -5.22 -10.56 -3.03
N ASP A 13 -6.06 -10.48 -4.05
CA ASP A 13 -5.78 -10.73 -5.46
C ASP A 13 -4.87 -9.65 -6.09
N GLY A 14 -3.93 -9.08 -5.33
CA GLY A 14 -3.07 -7.96 -5.72
C GLY A 14 -1.60 -8.22 -5.39
N ILE A 15 -0.70 -7.86 -6.32
CA ILE A 15 0.74 -7.98 -6.09
C ILE A 15 1.18 -6.82 -5.19
N VAL A 16 1.38 -7.09 -3.89
CA VAL A 16 1.98 -6.13 -2.95
C VAL A 16 3.50 -6.18 -3.07
N ARG A 17 4.13 -5.05 -3.39
CA ARG A 17 5.60 -4.87 -3.39
C ARG A 17 5.99 -3.93 -2.25
N GLN A 18 6.91 -4.34 -1.40
CA GLN A 18 7.48 -3.50 -0.35
C GLN A 18 8.93 -3.14 -0.68
N TYR A 19 9.27 -1.87 -0.53
CA TYR A 19 10.62 -1.33 -0.65
C TYR A 19 11.05 -0.74 0.70
N GLU A 20 12.15 -1.23 1.27
CA GLU A 20 12.72 -0.68 2.50
C GLU A 20 13.86 0.31 2.18
N TYR A 21 13.82 1.47 2.81
CA TYR A 21 14.82 2.52 2.77
C TYR A 21 15.40 2.74 4.18
N ASP A 22 16.56 3.40 4.27
CA ASP A 22 17.19 3.69 5.56
C ASP A 22 16.27 4.52 6.49
N ASP A 23 15.49 5.44 5.90
CA ASP A 23 14.59 6.38 6.60
C ASP A 23 13.11 5.95 6.63
N GLY A 24 12.74 4.78 6.10
CA GLY A 24 11.32 4.35 6.04
C GLY A 24 11.07 3.18 5.11
N ALA A 25 9.79 2.82 4.90
CA ALA A 25 9.39 1.79 3.93
C ALA A 25 8.26 2.29 3.03
N VAL A 26 8.19 1.74 1.82
CA VAL A 26 7.11 2.02 0.85
C VAL A 26 6.41 0.72 0.50
N LEU A 27 5.09 0.67 0.71
CA LEU A 27 4.22 -0.39 0.22
C LEU A 27 3.54 0.04 -1.08
N VAL A 28 3.50 -0.84 -2.07
CA VAL A 28 2.84 -0.61 -3.35
C VAL A 28 1.88 -1.75 -3.65
N ALA A 29 0.64 -1.42 -4.02
CA ALA A 29 -0.35 -2.36 -4.51
C ALA A 29 -0.90 -1.89 -5.87
N ASP A 30 -1.17 -2.82 -6.78
CA ASP A 30 -1.64 -2.56 -8.14
C ASP A 30 -3.06 -3.13 -8.33
N PHE A 31 -4.01 -2.25 -8.65
CA PHE A 31 -5.42 -2.57 -8.88
C PHE A 31 -5.78 -2.57 -10.39
N GLY A 32 -4.78 -2.51 -11.28
CA GLY A 32 -5.00 -2.35 -12.71
C GLY A 32 -5.38 -0.91 -13.09
N PRO A 33 -5.79 -0.64 -14.35
CA PRO A 33 -6.01 0.71 -14.84
C PRO A 33 -7.36 1.30 -14.40
N VAL A 34 -7.51 1.55 -13.09
CA VAL A 34 -8.74 2.05 -12.46
C VAL A 34 -8.49 3.37 -11.72
N GLU A 35 -9.54 4.16 -11.55
CA GLU A 35 -9.53 5.33 -10.65
C GLU A 35 -10.14 4.95 -9.30
N GLY A 36 -9.70 5.60 -8.24
CA GLY A 36 -10.15 5.28 -6.89
C GLY A 36 -9.57 6.20 -5.85
N GLY A 37 -9.78 5.82 -4.59
CA GLY A 37 -9.24 6.51 -3.43
C GLY A 37 -8.51 5.55 -2.50
N VAL A 38 -7.57 6.11 -1.73
CA VAL A 38 -6.94 5.42 -0.60
C VAL A 38 -6.88 6.36 0.59
N ASP A 39 -7.10 5.82 1.78
CA ASP A 39 -6.84 6.50 3.04
C ASP A 39 -6.22 5.53 4.05
N VAL A 40 -5.52 6.06 5.05
CA VAL A 40 -4.94 5.26 6.15
C VAL A 40 -5.52 5.75 7.46
N VAL A 41 -6.18 4.84 8.18
CA VAL A 41 -6.77 5.11 9.49
C VAL A 41 -6.49 3.95 10.43
N ASP A 42 -5.99 4.27 11.62
CA ASP A 42 -5.76 3.32 12.72
C ASP A 42 -5.00 2.04 12.29
N GLY A 43 -3.90 2.20 11.54
CA GLY A 43 -3.09 1.07 11.07
C GLY A 43 -3.73 0.24 9.93
N THR A 44 -4.80 0.76 9.31
CA THR A 44 -5.49 0.13 8.19
C THR A 44 -5.50 1.05 6.98
N ALA A 45 -5.04 0.54 5.84
CA ALA A 45 -5.25 1.19 4.55
C ALA A 45 -6.58 0.75 3.94
N ILE A 46 -7.41 1.71 3.58
CA ILE A 46 -8.71 1.51 2.98
C ILE A 46 -8.61 1.97 1.53
N VAL A 47 -8.80 1.06 0.59
CA VAL A 47 -8.79 1.33 -0.85
C VAL A 47 -10.20 1.17 -1.40
N VAL A 48 -10.65 2.13 -2.20
CA VAL A 48 -11.97 2.09 -2.86
C VAL A 48 -11.78 2.23 -4.36
N VAL A 49 -12.26 1.24 -5.13
CA VAL A 49 -12.22 1.20 -6.60
C VAL A 49 -13.52 0.58 -7.10
N ASP A 50 -14.12 1.13 -8.16
CA ASP A 50 -15.30 0.57 -8.84
C ASP A 50 -16.42 0.02 -7.90
N ASP A 51 -16.81 0.80 -6.88
CA ASP A 51 -17.80 0.47 -5.84
C ASP A 51 -17.39 -0.68 -4.87
N GLU A 52 -16.19 -1.22 -5.00
CA GLU A 52 -15.59 -2.19 -4.10
C GLU A 52 -14.65 -1.51 -3.10
N GLN A 53 -14.63 -2.03 -1.88
CA GLN A 53 -13.72 -1.60 -0.81
C GLN A 53 -12.82 -2.75 -0.40
N TYR A 54 -11.54 -2.45 -0.23
CA TYR A 54 -10.53 -3.36 0.26
C TYR A 54 -9.83 -2.75 1.46
N GLU A 55 -9.60 -3.56 2.49
CA GLU A 55 -8.93 -3.16 3.72
C GLU A 55 -7.65 -3.96 3.89
N TYR A 56 -6.56 -3.27 4.24
CA TYR A 56 -5.24 -3.88 4.40
C TYR A 56 -4.61 -3.42 5.71
N GLU A 57 -4.13 -4.37 6.50
CA GLU A 57 -3.25 -4.05 7.61
C GLU A 57 -1.95 -3.45 7.06
N VAL A 58 -1.56 -2.30 7.59
CA VAL A 58 -0.30 -1.63 7.23
C VAL A 58 0.67 -1.63 8.41
N PRO A 59 1.99 -1.57 8.14
CA PRO A 59 2.98 -1.45 9.20
C PRO A 59 2.72 -0.24 10.11
N GLU A 60 3.09 -0.35 11.37
CA GLU A 60 3.13 0.80 12.29
C GLU A 60 3.99 1.92 11.68
N GLY A 61 3.52 3.17 11.81
CA GLY A 61 4.17 4.32 11.21
C GLY A 61 3.72 4.65 9.78
N ALA A 62 2.77 3.90 9.22
CA ALA A 62 2.10 4.29 7.97
C ALA A 62 1.35 5.61 8.18
N SER A 63 1.81 6.67 7.52
CA SER A 63 1.31 8.04 7.73
C SER A 63 0.69 8.65 6.48
N ARG A 64 1.03 8.12 5.30
CA ARG A 64 0.56 8.67 4.03
C ARG A 64 0.29 7.57 3.01
N ALA A 65 -0.86 7.67 2.36
CA ALA A 65 -1.19 6.86 1.19
C ALA A 65 -1.64 7.75 0.03
N ILE A 66 -1.27 7.34 -1.17
CA ILE A 66 -1.69 7.98 -2.42
C ILE A 66 -2.07 6.91 -3.43
N MET A 67 -3.06 7.19 -4.27
CA MET A 67 -3.43 6.36 -5.40
C MET A 67 -3.23 7.13 -6.69
N ASN A 68 -2.58 6.52 -7.69
CA ASN A 68 -2.39 7.10 -9.02
C ASN A 68 -2.60 6.03 -10.08
N ASN A 69 -3.61 6.21 -10.95
CA ASN A 69 -3.94 5.30 -12.06
C ASN A 69 -3.97 3.82 -11.64
N GLY A 70 -4.60 3.52 -10.49
CA GLY A 70 -4.71 2.16 -9.97
C GLY A 70 -3.58 1.69 -9.09
N ILE A 71 -2.47 2.44 -9.00
CA ILE A 71 -1.34 2.10 -8.15
C ILE A 71 -1.49 2.82 -6.82
N VAL A 72 -1.64 2.05 -5.75
CA VAL A 72 -1.63 2.54 -4.38
C VAL A 72 -0.20 2.51 -3.86
N THR A 73 0.26 3.62 -3.29
CA THR A 73 1.57 3.75 -2.65
C THR A 73 1.37 4.25 -1.22
N ILE A 74 1.96 3.56 -0.25
CA ILE A 74 1.86 3.85 1.17
C ILE A 74 3.26 4.07 1.73
N GLU A 75 3.48 5.23 2.34
CA GLU A 75 4.73 5.61 2.98
C GLU A 75 4.65 5.30 4.47
N VAL A 76 5.70 4.64 4.98
CA VAL A 76 5.85 4.24 6.38
C VAL A 76 7.08 4.94 6.93
N GLU A 77 6.86 5.77 7.95
CA GLU A 77 7.92 6.42 8.72
C GLU A 77 8.37 5.50 9.85
N ARG A 78 9.67 5.55 10.19
CA ARG A 78 10.27 4.76 11.29
C ARG A 78 10.21 5.48 12.63
#